data_AF-A0A7W0KUU1-F1
#
_entry.id   AF-A0A7W0KUU1-F1
#
_cell.length_a   1.000
_cell.length_b   1.000
_cell.length_c   1.000
_cell.angle_alpha   90.00
_cell.angle_beta   90.00
_cell.angle_gamma   90.00
#
_symmetry.space_group_name_H-M   'P 1'
#
loop_
_entity.id
_entity.type
_entity.pdbx_description
1 polymer ?
#
loop_
_entity_poly.entity_id
_entity_poly.type
_entity_poly.pdbx_seq_one_letter_code
_entity_poly.pdbx_strand_id
1 'polypeptide(L)'
;MASSLAHVMIVGGTRSEWRRLELDRWRARTAEWGTVVADAGGGWLTVRAYEEGDDESTEALERWHATVGDGRCAVIVDPIADGRQRFAEAMSQIPAGRRID
;
A
#
# COMPACT_ATOMS: atom_id res chain seq x y z
N MET A 1 14.56 1.03 -22.60
CA MET A 1 14.20 1.86 -21.45
C MET A 1 13.95 0.92 -20.28
N ALA A 2 14.64 1.09 -19.16
CA ALA A 2 14.38 0.28 -17.96
C ALA A 2 12.99 0.67 -17.45
N SER A 3 12.10 -0.30 -17.21
CA SER A 3 10.80 0.01 -16.60
C SER A 3 11.09 0.49 -15.18
N SER A 4 11.03 1.80 -14.94
CA SER A 4 11.08 2.31 -13.58
C SER A 4 9.84 1.82 -12.86
N LEU A 5 10.01 1.37 -11.62
CA LEU A 5 8.93 0.88 -10.78
C LEU A 5 8.05 2.07 -10.37
N ALA A 6 7.18 2.54 -11.25
CA ALA A 6 6.46 3.80 -11.04
C ALA A 6 5.59 3.79 -9.77
N HIS A 7 5.02 2.62 -9.44
CA HIS A 7 4.11 2.45 -8.29
C HIS A 7 4.22 1.03 -7.72
N VAL A 8 4.44 0.94 -6.41
CA VAL A 8 4.34 -0.30 -5.63
C VAL A 8 3.04 -0.34 -4.84
N MET A 9 2.33 -1.47 -4.91
CA MET A 9 1.21 -1.75 -4.01
C MET A 9 1.52 -2.95 -3.14
N ILE A 10 1.39 -2.77 -1.83
CA ILE A 10 1.48 -3.83 -0.83
C ILE A 10 0.07 -4.10 -0.31
N VAL A 11 -0.36 -5.36 -0.42
CA VAL A 11 -1.58 -5.85 0.22
C VAL A 11 -1.14 -6.84 1.29
N GLY A 12 -1.38 -6.55 2.56
CA GLY A 12 -0.85 -7.38 3.63
C GLY A 12 -1.39 -7.07 5.03
N GLY A 13 -1.47 -8.11 5.83
CA GLY A 13 -2.09 -8.08 7.15
C GLY A 13 -3.61 -7.86 7.08
N THR A 14 -4.26 -7.99 8.23
CA THR A 14 -5.70 -7.73 8.38
C THR A 14 -5.94 -6.34 8.97
N ARG A 15 -7.11 -5.76 8.73
CA ARG A 15 -7.48 -4.49 9.37
C ARG A 15 -7.46 -4.59 10.91
N SER A 16 -7.83 -5.75 11.44
CA SER A 16 -7.73 -6.11 12.85
C SER A 16 -6.29 -6.01 13.39
N GLU A 17 -5.30 -6.53 12.66
CA GLU A 17 -3.88 -6.40 13.02
C GLU A 17 -3.40 -4.95 12.93
N TRP A 18 -3.90 -4.21 11.94
CA TRP A 18 -3.53 -2.81 11.72
C TRP A 18 -4.02 -1.92 12.86
N ARG A 19 -5.20 -2.18 13.45
CA ARG A 19 -5.69 -1.45 14.64
C ARG A 19 -4.81 -1.66 15.86
N ARG A 20 -4.26 -2.86 16.03
CA ARG A 20 -3.38 -3.18 17.16
C ARG A 20 -2.01 -2.51 17.03
N LEU A 21 -1.66 -2.02 15.83
CA LEU A 21 -0.46 -1.25 15.61
C LEU A 21 -0.74 0.24 15.89
N GLU A 22 0.06 0.82 16.76
CA GLU A 22 0.04 2.26 16.99
C GLU A 22 0.41 3.04 15.72
N LEU A 23 -0.17 4.23 15.56
CA LEU A 23 0.01 5.08 14.39
C LEU A 23 1.50 5.38 14.11
N ASP A 24 2.31 5.60 15.14
CA ASP A 24 3.74 5.90 14.98
C ASP A 24 4.52 4.71 14.42
N ARG A 25 4.13 3.49 14.80
CA ARG A 25 4.73 2.27 14.26
C ARG A 25 4.36 2.07 12.80
N TRP A 26 3.14 2.44 12.42
CA TRP A 26 2.70 2.50 11.03
C TRP A 26 3.52 3.51 10.23
N ARG A 27 3.66 4.74 10.74
CA ARG A 27 4.46 5.80 10.11
C ARG A 27 5.90 5.37 9.88
N ALA A 28 6.55 4.82 10.91
CA ALA A 28 7.93 4.36 10.82
C ALA A 28 8.11 3.26 9.75
N ARG A 29 7.25 2.24 9.79
CA ARG A 29 7.31 1.11 8.86
C ARG A 29 7.11 1.53 7.42
N THR A 30 6.12 2.37 7.15
CA THR A 30 5.85 2.80 5.77
C THR A 30 6.85 3.84 5.27
N ALA A 31 7.50 4.59 6.17
CA ALA A 31 8.59 5.47 5.80
C ALA A 31 9.84 4.69 5.34
N GLU A 32 10.15 3.60 6.05
CA GLU A 32 11.20 2.65 5.63
C GLU A 32 10.87 2.08 4.24
N TRP A 33 9.67 1.53 4.05
CA TRP A 33 9.27 0.96 2.76
C TRP A 33 9.24 1.98 1.64
N GLY A 34 8.70 3.18 1.88
CA GLY A 34 8.66 4.24 0.87
C GLY A 34 10.06 4.74 0.50
N THR A 35 11.03 4.70 1.42
CA THR A 35 12.44 5.00 1.12
C THR A 35 13.04 3.94 0.19
N VAL A 36 12.77 2.65 0.46
CA VAL A 36 13.20 1.55 -0.44
C VAL A 36 12.59 1.70 -1.83
N VAL A 37 11.31 2.07 -1.93
CA VAL A 37 10.65 2.34 -3.21
C VAL A 37 11.30 3.54 -3.92
N ALA A 38 11.58 4.62 -3.20
CA ALA A 38 12.25 5.80 -3.75
C ALA A 38 13.64 5.48 -4.30
N ASP A 39 14.43 4.68 -3.59
CA ASP A 39 15.78 4.29 -4.00
C ASP A 39 15.77 3.32 -5.19
N ALA A 40 14.69 2.57 -5.37
CA ALA A 40 14.43 1.79 -6.58
C ALA A 40 13.90 2.64 -7.76
N GLY A 41 13.76 3.96 -7.58
CA GLY A 41 13.26 4.89 -8.60
C GLY A 41 11.74 4.99 -8.71
N GLY A 42 11.00 4.49 -7.72
CA GLY A 42 9.55 4.58 -7.66
C GLY A 42 9.03 5.82 -6.97
N GLY A 43 7.90 6.34 -7.46
CA GLY A 43 7.29 7.57 -6.94
C GLY A 43 6.12 7.33 -5.97
N TRP A 44 5.59 6.10 -5.92
CA TRP A 44 4.35 5.81 -5.20
C TRP A 44 4.40 4.48 -4.46
N LEU A 45 3.89 4.49 -3.22
CA LEU A 45 3.64 3.31 -2.41
C LEU A 45 2.20 3.35 -1.88
N THR A 46 1.40 2.34 -2.20
CA THR A 46 0.09 2.13 -1.58
C THR A 46 0.12 0.88 -0.71
N VAL A 47 -0.33 1.00 0.54
CA VAL A 47 -0.49 -0.12 1.46
C VAL A 47 -1.97 -0.33 1.74
N ARG A 48 -2.45 -1.56 1.61
CA ARG A 48 -3.84 -1.97 1.90
C ARG A 48 -3.92 -3.18 2.78
N ALA A 49 -4.96 -3.22 3.62
CA ALA A 49 -5.31 -4.42 4.36
C ALA A 49 -5.79 -5.49 3.37
N TYR A 50 -5.40 -6.73 3.63
CA TYR A 50 -5.77 -7.88 2.80
C TYR A 50 -7.25 -8.24 3.00
N GLU A 51 -7.71 -8.26 4.24
CA GLU A 51 -9.09 -8.52 4.67
C GLU A 51 -9.37 -7.94 6.07
N GLU A 52 -10.59 -8.07 6.58
CA GLU A 52 -11.03 -7.42 7.83
C GLU A 52 -10.33 -8.02 9.06
N GLY A 53 -10.21 -9.35 9.12
CA GLY A 53 -9.70 -10.10 10.28
C GLY A 53 -10.78 -10.37 11.35
N ASP A 54 -10.33 -10.82 12.53
CA ASP A 54 -11.21 -11.37 13.59
C ASP A 54 -11.73 -10.34 14.61
N ASP A 55 -11.52 -9.04 14.38
CA ASP A 55 -11.96 -7.97 15.30
C ASP A 55 -13.35 -7.45 14.95
N GLU A 56 -14.29 -7.55 15.90
CA GLU A 56 -15.67 -7.03 15.78
C GLU A 56 -15.76 -5.51 15.95
N SER A 57 -14.65 -4.83 16.27
CA SER A 57 -14.64 -3.37 16.42
C SER A 57 -15.14 -2.69 15.15
N THR A 58 -16.12 -1.80 15.34
CA THR A 58 -16.72 -0.98 14.28
C THR A 58 -15.96 0.34 14.06
N GLU A 59 -14.90 0.60 14.85
CA GLU A 59 -14.13 1.84 14.73
C GLU A 59 -13.41 1.92 13.38
N ALA A 60 -13.59 3.04 12.70
CA ALA A 60 -12.96 3.30 11.42
C ALA A 60 -11.46 3.57 11.62
N LEU A 61 -10.62 2.81 10.91
CA LEU A 61 -9.24 3.25 10.69
C LEU A 61 -9.27 4.30 9.59
N GLU A 62 -8.61 5.43 9.83
CA GLU A 62 -8.54 6.50 8.85
C GLU A 62 -7.45 6.22 7.81
N ARG A 63 -7.79 6.50 6.55
CA ARG A 63 -6.80 6.59 5.47
C ARG A 63 -5.90 7.79 5.72
N TRP A 64 -4.60 7.61 5.50
CA TRP A 64 -3.66 8.71 5.59
C TRP A 64 -2.56 8.62 4.54
N HIS A 65 -1.86 9.73 4.35
CA HIS A 65 -0.82 9.90 3.34
C HIS A 65 0.40 10.61 3.92
N ALA A 66 1.57 10.31 3.36
CA ALA A 66 2.82 10.98 3.71
C ALA A 66 3.75 11.02 2.48
N THR A 67 4.74 11.92 2.52
CA THR A 67 5.83 11.93 1.54
C THR A 67 7.13 11.60 2.27
N VAL A 68 7.90 10.66 1.72
CA VAL A 68 9.13 10.12 2.34
C VAL A 68 10.26 10.01 1.32
N GLY A 69 11.46 9.59 1.77
CA GLY A 69 12.64 9.49 0.92
C GLY A 69 13.04 10.84 0.32
N ASP A 70 13.09 11.89 1.15
CA ASP A 70 13.40 13.27 0.75
C ASP A 70 12.43 13.84 -0.29
N GLY A 71 11.14 13.47 -0.19
CA GLY A 71 10.11 13.97 -1.09
C GLY A 71 9.91 13.14 -2.36
N ARG A 72 10.67 12.05 -2.53
CA ARG A 72 10.68 11.24 -3.77
C ARG A 72 9.56 10.22 -3.85
N CYS A 73 8.99 9.79 -2.72
CA CYS A 73 7.92 8.79 -2.70
C CYS A 73 6.70 9.27 -1.92
N ALA A 74 5.54 9.24 -2.57
CA ALA A 74 4.23 9.43 -1.95
C ALA A 74 3.69 8.10 -1.42
N VAL A 75 3.38 8.05 -0.13
CA VAL A 75 2.86 6.89 0.58
C VAL A 75 1.39 7.08 0.88
N ILE A 76 0.59 6.06 0.62
CA ILE A 76 -0.83 5.97 0.93
C ILE A 76 -1.05 4.74 1.81
N VAL A 77 -1.62 4.93 2.99
CA VAL A 77 -2.10 3.83 3.83
C VAL A 77 -3.61 3.87 3.83
N ASP A 78 -4.21 2.85 3.21
CA ASP A 78 -5.64 2.75 2.98
C ASP A 78 -6.17 1.48 3.67
N PRO A 79 -6.82 1.61 4.85
CA PRO A 79 -7.21 0.48 5.68
C PRO A 79 -8.44 -0.27 5.15
N ILE A 80 -8.97 0.08 3.97
CA ILE A 80 -10.06 -0.65 3.35
C ILE A 80 -9.64 -2.11 3.18
N ALA A 81 -10.45 -3.00 3.75
CA ALA A 81 -10.20 -4.43 3.89
C ALA A 81 -10.67 -5.25 2.67
N ASP A 82 -10.63 -4.64 1.48
CA ASP A 82 -11.01 -5.26 0.21
C ASP A 82 -9.79 -5.50 -0.70
N GLY A 83 -8.58 -5.39 -0.15
CA GLY A 83 -7.33 -5.35 -0.91
C GLY A 83 -7.17 -6.54 -1.86
N ARG A 84 -7.57 -7.75 -1.43
CA ARG A 84 -7.55 -8.94 -2.29
C ARG A 84 -8.50 -8.82 -3.48
N GLN A 85 -9.75 -8.41 -3.25
CA GLN A 85 -10.75 -8.29 -4.30
C GLN A 85 -10.32 -7.23 -5.31
N ARG A 86 -9.93 -6.05 -4.83
CA ARG A 86 -9.50 -4.96 -5.71
C ARG A 86 -8.22 -5.26 -6.48
N PHE A 87 -7.28 -5.99 -5.87
CA PHE A 87 -6.11 -6.46 -6.60
C PHE A 87 -6.51 -7.42 -7.72
N ALA A 88 -7.36 -8.41 -7.42
CA ALA A 88 -7.84 -9.36 -8.42
C ALA A 88 -8.60 -8.65 -9.56
N GLU A 89 -9.48 -7.69 -9.23
CA GLU A 89 -10.19 -6.86 -10.20
C GLU A 89 -9.22 -6.07 -11.09
N ALA A 90 -8.24 -5.37 -10.49
CA ALA A 90 -7.23 -4.62 -11.24
C ALA A 90 -6.43 -5.53 -12.19
N MET A 91 -5.98 -6.68 -11.70
CA MET A 91 -5.23 -7.65 -12.51
C MET A 91 -6.07 -8.23 -13.65
N SER A 92 -7.36 -8.47 -13.42
CA SER A 92 -8.28 -8.97 -14.47
C SER A 92 -8.50 -7.98 -15.61
N GLN A 93 -8.25 -6.69 -15.36
CA GLN A 93 -8.38 -5.63 -16.37
C GLN A 93 -7.10 -5.43 -17.17
N ILE A 94 -5.99 -6.06 -16.79
CA ILE A 94 -4.73 -6.02 -17.55
C ILE A 94 -4.85 -7.03 -18.71
N PRO A 95 -4.83 -6.58 -19.98
CA PRO A 95 -4.90 -7.50 -21.11
C PRO A 95 -3.69 -8.44 -21.06
N ALA A 96 -3.94 -9.75 -21.15
CA ALA A 96 -2.88 -10.74 -21.20
C ALA A 96 -1.91 -10.42 -22.36
N GLY A 97 -0.67 -10.08 -22.03
CA GLY A 97 0.41 -9.92 -23.01
C GLY A 97 0.63 -8.53 -23.58
N ARG A 98 0.00 -7.46 -23.07
CA ARG A 98 0.41 -6.10 -23.49
C ARG A 98 1.62 -5.66 -22.69
N ARG A 99 2.78 -5.61 -23.34
CA ARG A 99 3.96 -4.91 -22.84
C ARG A 99 3.57 -3.45 -22.65
N ILE A 100 3.61 -2.98 -21.41
CA ILE A 100 3.45 -1.56 -21.09
C ILE A 100 4.73 -0.88 -21.57
N ASP A 101 4.62 -0.18 -22.68
CA ASP A 101 5.64 0.69 -23.27
C ASP A 101 5.63 2.10 -22.67
#